data_AF-A0A7W0PDY4-F1
#
_entry.id   AF-A0A7W0PDY4-F1
#
_cell.length_a   1.000
_cell.length_b   1.000
_cell.length_c   1.000
_cell.angle_alpha   90.00
_cell.angle_beta   90.00
_cell.angle_gamma   90.00
#
_symmetry.space_group_name_H-M   'P 1'
#
loop_
_entity.id
_entity.type
_entity.pdbx_description
1 polymer ?
#
loop_
_entity_poly.entity_id
_entity_poly.type
_entity_poly.pdbx_seq_one_letter_code
_entity_poly.pdbx_strand_id
1 'polypeptide(L)' 'VTDRAIDVLTARNQPLVAILWGKDAQTLRPRLGTVPIVASVHPSPMSADRGFFGSRPFSQVNDLLASQGAAPIDWSLE' A
#
# COMPACT_ATOMS: atom_id res chain seq x y z
N VAL A 1 -16.84 7.68 -4.27
CA VAL A 1 -15.85 8.75 -3.95
C VAL A 1 -14.42 8.19 -3.92
N THR A 2 -14.15 7.12 -3.17
CA THR A 2 -12.86 6.39 -3.14
C THR A 2 -12.33 6.02 -4.52
N ASP A 3 -13.22 5.53 -5.37
CA ASP A 3 -12.93 5.11 -6.74
C ASP A 3 -12.29 6.22 -7.58
N ARG A 4 -12.87 7.43 -7.52
CA ARG A 4 -12.35 8.58 -8.26
C ARG A 4 -10.99 9.02 -7.75
N ALA A 5 -10.74 8.89 -6.44
CA ALA A 5 -9.45 9.22 -5.86
C ALA A 5 -8.35 8.28 -6.36
N ILE A 6 -8.64 6.97 -6.45
CA ILE A 6 -7.70 5.97 -6.98
C ILE A 6 -7.37 6.30 -8.43
N ASP A 7 -8.38 6.55 -9.28
CA ASP A 7 -8.16 6.85 -10.69
C ASP A 7 -7.31 8.12 -10.89
N VAL A 8 -7.51 9.14 -10.05
CA VAL A 8 -6.71 10.37 -10.10
C VAL A 8 -5.27 10.12 -9.64
N LEU A 9 -5.07 9.30 -8.61
CA LEU A 9 -3.74 8.99 -8.11
C LEU A 9 -2.94 8.15 -9.09
N THR A 10 -3.55 7.13 -9.71
CA THR A 10 -2.88 6.23 -10.66
C THR A 10 -2.57 6.93 -11.99
N ALA A 11 -3.34 7.94 -12.37
CA ALA A 11 -3.09 8.75 -13.56
C ALA A 11 -1.95 9.78 -13.40
N ARG A 12 -1.49 10.03 -12.16
CA ARG A 12 -0.36 10.95 -11.93
C ARG A 12 0.94 10.27 -12.28
N ASN A 13 1.80 10.99 -13.00
CA ASN A 13 3.18 10.56 -13.26
C ASN A 13 4.10 10.92 -12.08
N GLN A 14 3.81 10.38 -10.90
CA GLN A 14 4.59 10.58 -9.67
C GLN A 14 4.74 9.26 -8.92
N PRO A 15 5.81 9.09 -8.12
CA PRO A 15 6.01 7.89 -7.33
C PRO A 15 4.79 7.56 -6.46
N LEU A 16 4.35 6.31 -6.52
CA LEU A 16 3.17 5.83 -5.82
C LEU A 16 3.36 4.38 -5.42
N VAL A 17 2.93 4.05 -4.20
CA VAL A 17 2.86 2.67 -3.70
C VAL A 17 1.53 2.52 -2.96
N ALA A 18 0.81 1.43 -3.22
CA ALA A 18 -0.46 1.13 -2.56
C ALA A 18 -0.27 0.09 -1.46
N ILE A 19 -0.80 0.37 -0.27
CA ILE A 19 -0.93 -0.61 0.81
C ILE A 19 -2.36 -1.15 0.83
N LEU A 20 -2.54 -2.45 0.62
CA LEU A 20 -3.85 -3.10 0.60
C LEU A 20 -3.98 -4.14 1.72
N TRP A 21 -4.67 -3.78 2.79
CA TRP A 21 -4.89 -4.64 3.96
C TRP A 21 -6.29 -5.25 3.95
N GLY A 22 -6.36 -6.59 3.92
CA GLY A 22 -7.61 -7.33 3.88
C GLY A 22 -8.17 -7.56 2.48
N LYS A 23 -9.19 -8.43 2.39
CA LYS A 23 -9.76 -8.88 1.12
C LYS A 23 -10.40 -7.73 0.33
N ASP A 24 -11.18 -6.91 1.01
CA ASP A 24 -11.92 -5.81 0.39
C ASP A 24 -10.96 -4.80 -0.26
N ALA A 25 -9.90 -4.40 0.44
CA ALA A 25 -8.86 -3.53 -0.13
C ALA A 25 -8.16 -4.17 -1.33
N GLN A 26 -7.87 -5.47 -1.27
CA GLN A 26 -7.22 -6.19 -2.37
C GLN A 26 -8.09 -6.31 -3.63
N THR A 27 -9.42 -6.10 -3.54
CA THR A 27 -10.29 -6.01 -4.73
C THR A 27 -9.95 -4.81 -5.63
N LEU A 28 -9.25 -3.80 -5.11
CA LEU A 28 -8.83 -2.61 -5.85
C LEU A 28 -7.61 -2.87 -6.77
N ARG A 29 -6.92 -4.01 -6.64
CA ARG A 29 -5.73 -4.34 -7.44
C ARG A 29 -5.87 -4.09 -8.95
N PRO A 30 -6.97 -4.52 -9.63
CA PRO A 30 -7.11 -4.31 -11.07
C PRO A 30 -7.11 -2.83 -11.47
N ARG A 31 -7.53 -1.94 -10.57
CA ARG A 31 -7.61 -0.49 -10.83
C ARG A 31 -6.29 0.23 -10.62
N LEU A 32 -5.37 -0.38 -9.89
CA LEU A 32 -4.05 0.19 -9.61
C LEU A 32 -3.08 0.02 -10.78
N GLY A 33 -3.41 -0.79 -11.78
CA GLY A 33 -2.61 -0.96 -12.98
C GLY A 33 -1.19 -1.44 -12.66
N THR A 34 -0.20 -0.60 -12.96
CA THR A 34 1.23 -0.89 -12.73
C THR A 34 1.75 -0.38 -11.39
N VAL A 35 0.91 0.26 -10.57
CA VAL A 35 1.33 0.77 -9.26
C VAL A 35 1.80 -0.39 -8.37
N PRO A 36 3.01 -0.33 -7.81
CA PRO A 36 3.50 -1.32 -6.86
C PRO A 36 2.57 -1.45 -5.64
N ILE A 37 2.32 -2.70 -5.23
CA ILE A 37 1.38 -3.03 -4.15
C ILE A 37 2.09 -3.81 -3.04
N VAL A 38 1.93 -3.32 -1.81
CA VAL A 38 2.21 -4.07 -0.58
C VAL A 38 0.87 -4.55 -0.02
N ALA A 39 0.69 -5.85 0.13
CA ALA A 39 -0.58 -6.40 0.59
C ALA A 39 -0.40 -7.45 1.68
N SER A 40 -1.29 -7.42 2.67
CA SER A 40 -1.34 -8.40 3.75
C SER A 40 -2.77 -8.61 4.23
N VAL A 41 -2.96 -9.52 5.20
CA VAL A 41 -4.21 -9.60 5.96
C VAL A 41 -4.44 -8.29 6.72
N HIS A 42 -5.70 -8.03 7.09
CA HIS A 42 -6.09 -6.81 7.78
C HIS A 42 -5.50 -6.78 9.21
N PRO A 43 -5.07 -5.60 9.72
CA PRO A 43 -4.50 -5.46 11.07
C PRO A 43 -5.49 -5.67 12.22
N SER A 44 -6.79 -5.84 11.93
CA SER A 44 -7.80 -6.13 12.96
C SER A 44 -7.40 -7.35 13.79
N PRO A 45 -7.62 -7.34 15.12
CA PRO A 45 -7.32 -8.48 16.00
C PRO A 45 -7.89 -9.81 15.51
N MET A 46 -9.00 -9.79 14.78
CA MET A 46 -9.65 -10.99 14.24
C MET A 46 -8.83 -11.70 13.13
N SER A 47 -7.85 -11.03 12.54
CA SER A 47 -7.06 -11.54 11.41
C SER A 47 -5.56 -11.25 11.48
N ALA A 48 -5.08 -10.41 12.40
CA ALA A 48 -3.70 -9.94 12.44
C ALA A 48 -2.68 -11.08 12.57
N ASP A 49 -2.98 -12.10 13.39
CA ASP A 49 -2.11 -13.26 13.61
C ASP A 49 -1.96 -14.15 12.38
N ARG A 50 -2.81 -13.97 11.36
CA ARG A 50 -2.77 -14.76 10.12
C ARG A 50 -1.78 -14.21 9.08
N GLY A 51 -0.94 -13.25 9.46
CA GLY A 51 0.14 -12.73 8.61
C GLY A 51 0.25 -11.22 8.50
N PHE A 52 -0.38 -10.43 9.39
CA PHE A 52 -0.10 -8.99 9.49
C PHE A 52 1.20 -8.78 10.26
N PHE A 53 1.36 -9.44 11.41
CA PHE A 53 2.62 -9.42 12.16
C PHE A 53 3.73 -10.09 11.34
N GLY A 54 4.87 -9.40 11.23
CA GLY A 54 5.99 -9.83 10.40
C GLY A 54 5.91 -9.44 8.92
N SER A 55 4.79 -8.89 8.44
CA SER A 55 4.64 -8.47 7.03
C SER A 55 5.52 -7.28 6.63
N ARG A 56 6.03 -6.52 7.62
CA ARG A 56 6.94 -5.37 7.44
C ARG A 56 6.50 -4.41 6.31
N PRO A 57 5.23 -3.94 6.31
CA PRO A 57 4.69 -3.22 5.16
C PRO A 57 5.36 -1.86 4.98
N PHE A 58 5.73 -1.18 6.07
CA PHE A 58 6.32 0.15 6.04
C PHE A 58 7.70 0.18 5.38
N SER A 59 8.58 -0.78 5.71
CA SER A 59 9.90 -0.86 5.08
C SER A 59 9.78 -1.24 3.60
N GLN A 60 8.89 -2.19 3.26
CA GLN A 60 8.63 -2.54 1.86
C GLN A 60 8.14 -1.36 1.04
N VAL A 61 7.28 -0.51 1.60
CA VAL A 61 6.83 0.73 0.93
C VAL A 61 7.99 1.66 0.67
N ASN A 62 8.86 1.88 1.66
CA ASN A 62 10.03 2.75 1.49
C ASN A 62 10.98 2.21 0.43
N ASP A 63 11.19 0.89 0.36
CA ASP A 63 12.03 0.26 -0.68
C ASP A 63 11.43 0.48 -2.09
N LEU A 64 10.12 0.32 -2.23
CA LEU A 64 9.40 0.54 -3.50
C LEU A 64 9.35 2.02 -3.91
N LEU A 65 9.29 2.94 -2.96
CA LEU A 65 9.40 4.37 -3.20
C LEU A 65 10.81 4.76 -3.63
N ALA A 66 11.83 4.21 -2.96
CA ALA A 66 13.22 4.43 -3.31
C ALA A 66 13.55 3.91 -4.72
N SER A 67 13.01 2.76 -5.12
CA SER A 67 13.18 2.23 -6.48
C SER A 67 12.54 3.11 -7.56
N GLN A 68 11.59 3.98 -7.18
CA GLN A 68 10.96 4.99 -8.03
C GLN A 68 11.66 6.36 -7.95
N GLY A 69 12.76 6.48 -7.20
CA GLY A 69 13.49 7.73 -7.00
C GLY A 69 12.85 8.69 -5.98
N ALA A 70 11.92 8.22 -5.16
CA ALA A 70 11.30 9.02 -4.11
C ALA A 70 12.03 8.89 -2.78
N ALA A 71 11.92 9.94 -1.95
CA ALA A 71 12.37 9.87 -0.57
C ALA A 71 11.50 8.87 0.23
N PRO A 72 12.10 8.12 1.18
CA PRO A 72 11.33 7.25 2.07
C PRO A 72 10.41 8.08 2.97
N ILE A 73 9.31 7.46 3.41
CA ILE A 73 8.40 8.05 4.37
C ILE A 73 8.97 7.83 5.78
N ASP A 74 8.96 8.88 6.60
CA ASP A 74 9.14 8.77 8.04
C ASP A 74 7.81 8.31 8.67
N TRP A 75 7.84 7.13 9.27
CA TRP A 75 6.67 6.48 9.89
C TRP A 75 6.64 6.63 11.41
N SER A 76 7.58 7.38 12.00
CA SER A 76 7.58 7.66 13.43
C SER A 76 6.33 8.46 13.83
N LEU A 77 5.75 8.10 14.97
CA LEU A 77 4.61 8.79 15.58
C LEU A 77 5.15 9.41 16.87
N GLU A 78 5.50 10.69 16.84
CA GLU A 78 5.77 11.47 18.06
C GLU A 78 4.48 12.01 18.68
#